data_AF-A0A0F9FL84-F1
#
_entry.id   AF-A0A0F9FL84-F1
#
_cell.length_a   1.000
_cell.length_b   1.000
_cell.length_c   1.000
_cell.angle_alpha   90.00
_cell.angle_beta   90.00
_cell.angle_gamma   90.00
#
_symmetry.space_group_name_H-M   'P 1'
#
loop_
_entity.id
_entity.type
_entity.pdbx_description
1 polymer ?
#
loop_
_entity_poly.entity_id
_entity_poly.type
_entity_poly.pdbx_seq_one_letter_code
_entity_poly.pdbx_strand_id
1 'polypeptide(L)'
;LIVLRNPNKVPTIVASLSDILERLSVSAMDELALPQFIIRPQATFNIDRILYNVPILFLNPFSIRYSHGKVSYDPKGTNADKVKNAISELNEAIITSSSEVVGNPGDIILVNNRTAIHGRKAPGSDSAGDSRWLMRTYAIFEGQSTSHKEGVPDKLMP
;
A
#
# COMPACT_ATOMS: atom_id res chain seq x y z
N LEU A 1 1.95 -8.26 -11.14
CA LEU A 1 1.56 -7.37 -12.25
C LEU A 1 2.21 -7.91 -13.51
N ILE A 2 1.43 -8.34 -14.49
CA ILE A 2 1.93 -8.87 -15.77
C ILE A 2 1.82 -7.74 -16.79
N VAL A 3 2.94 -7.39 -17.42
CA VAL A 3 3.01 -6.25 -18.34
C VAL A 3 2.66 -6.74 -19.75
N LEU A 4 1.49 -6.31 -20.25
CA LEU A 4 1.05 -6.63 -21.60
C LEU A 4 1.56 -5.57 -22.60
N ARG A 5 1.55 -4.30 -22.18
CA ARG A 5 2.01 -3.16 -22.99
C ARG A 5 2.43 -1.97 -22.13
N ASN A 6 3.52 -1.29 -22.49
CA ASN A 6 3.99 -0.08 -21.80
C ASN A 6 4.85 0.86 -22.70
N PRO A 7 4.30 1.43 -23.79
CA PRO A 7 5.08 2.16 -24.79
C PRO A 7 5.81 3.38 -24.23
N ASN A 8 5.15 4.08 -23.31
CA ASN A 8 5.69 5.28 -22.66
C ASN A 8 6.57 4.97 -21.44
N LYS A 9 6.95 3.69 -21.24
CA LYS A 9 7.83 3.23 -20.16
C LYS A 9 7.40 3.75 -18.77
N VAL A 10 6.09 3.87 -18.54
CA VAL A 10 5.56 4.42 -17.29
C VAL A 10 5.91 3.44 -16.16
N PRO A 11 6.61 3.89 -15.11
CA PRO A 11 7.09 3.00 -14.07
C PRO A 11 5.96 2.57 -13.11
N THR A 12 6.21 1.48 -12.41
CA THR A 12 5.60 1.21 -11.10
C THR A 12 6.53 1.81 -10.04
N ILE A 13 5.97 2.55 -9.08
CA ILE A 13 6.76 3.10 -7.98
C ILE A 13 6.68 2.11 -6.82
N VAL A 14 7.83 1.75 -6.26
CA VAL A 14 7.92 0.81 -5.13
C VAL A 14 8.87 1.34 -4.07
N ALA A 15 8.49 1.21 -2.81
CA ALA A 15 9.34 1.48 -1.66
C ALA A 15 9.35 0.22 -0.79
N SER A 16 10.53 -0.37 -0.57
CA SER A 16 10.67 -1.54 0.29
C SER A 16 10.57 -1.14 1.76
N LEU A 17 10.03 -2.02 2.60
CA LEU A 17 9.93 -1.74 4.03
C LEU A 17 11.31 -1.60 4.67
N SER A 18 12.32 -2.36 4.23
CA SER A 18 13.69 -2.21 4.73
C SER A 18 14.22 -0.79 4.47
N ASP A 19 14.08 -0.27 3.26
CA ASP A 19 14.61 1.05 2.90
C ASP A 19 13.83 2.18 3.62
N ILE A 20 12.52 1.97 3.85
CA ILE A 20 11.69 2.88 4.65
C ILE A 20 12.19 2.91 6.09
N LEU A 21 12.43 1.74 6.71
CA LEU A 21 12.86 1.65 8.11
C LEU A 21 14.23 2.29 8.35
N GLU A 22 15.15 2.22 7.39
CA GLU A 22 16.44 2.91 7.46
C GLU A 22 16.32 4.45 7.55
N ARG A 23 15.18 5.01 7.14
CA ARG A 23 14.91 6.46 7.11
C ARG A 23 14.00 6.93 8.24
N LEU A 24 13.46 6.01 9.03
CA LEU A 24 12.59 6.33 10.16
C LEU A 24 13.40 6.47 11.44
N SER A 25 13.03 7.46 12.26
CA SER A 25 13.52 7.52 13.62
C SER A 25 12.94 6.37 14.46
N VAL A 26 13.67 5.94 15.50
CA VAL A 26 13.15 4.94 16.46
C VAL A 26 11.84 5.40 17.08
N SER A 27 11.74 6.69 17.44
CA SER A 27 10.50 7.26 17.97
C SER A 27 9.34 7.17 16.99
N ALA A 28 9.56 7.40 15.70
CA ALA A 28 8.50 7.23 14.70
C ALA A 28 8.11 5.76 14.57
N MET A 29 9.08 4.83 14.51
CA MET A 29 8.79 3.40 14.45
C MET A 29 7.94 2.94 15.64
N ASP A 30 8.26 3.40 16.85
CA ASP A 30 7.50 3.08 18.07
C ASP A 30 6.05 3.57 17.95
N GLU A 31 5.83 4.83 17.55
CA GLU A 31 4.48 5.39 17.38
C GLU A 31 3.69 4.68 16.28
N LEU A 32 4.32 4.34 15.16
CA LEU A 32 3.67 3.62 14.05
C LEU A 32 3.29 2.17 14.42
N ALA A 33 3.98 1.59 15.42
CA ALA A 33 3.74 0.26 15.93
C ALA A 33 2.68 0.19 17.05
N LEU A 34 2.23 1.34 17.57
CA LEU A 34 1.16 1.38 18.55
C LEU A 34 -0.22 1.15 17.89
N PRO A 35 -1.16 0.48 18.59
CA PRO A 35 -2.52 0.26 18.11
C PRO A 35 -3.36 1.55 18.23
N GLN A 36 -3.07 2.58 17.44
CA GLN A 36 -3.71 3.91 17.57
C GLN A 36 -4.30 4.48 16.29
N PHE A 37 -4.26 3.71 15.19
CA PHE A 37 -4.74 4.16 13.89
C PHE A 37 -6.12 3.61 13.54
N ILE A 38 -6.79 4.35 12.68
CA ILE A 38 -8.05 4.00 12.03
C ILE A 38 -7.76 3.82 10.55
N ILE A 39 -8.04 2.64 10.01
CA ILE A 39 -7.80 2.31 8.59
C ILE A 39 -9.14 2.10 7.89
N ARG A 40 -9.38 2.89 6.86
CA ARG A 40 -10.59 2.84 6.05
C ARG A 40 -10.35 2.09 4.73
N PRO A 41 -11.36 1.37 4.21
CA PRO A 41 -11.27 0.73 2.91
C PRO A 41 -11.17 1.77 1.78
N GLN A 42 -10.66 1.35 0.62
CA GLN A 42 -10.76 2.16 -0.59
C GLN A 42 -12.22 2.20 -1.05
N ALA A 43 -12.64 3.33 -1.62
CA ALA A 43 -14.04 3.55 -2.04
C ALA A 43 -14.52 2.51 -3.07
N THR A 44 -13.59 1.94 -3.84
CA THR A 44 -13.84 0.93 -4.86
C THR A 44 -14.25 -0.44 -4.32
N PHE A 45 -13.97 -0.75 -3.04
CA PHE A 45 -14.25 -2.08 -2.50
C PHE A 45 -15.68 -2.30 -2.04
N ASN A 46 -16.53 -1.25 -2.00
CA ASN A 46 -17.92 -1.31 -1.51
C ASN A 46 -18.10 -2.16 -0.22
N ILE A 47 -17.11 -2.11 0.66
CA ILE A 47 -17.07 -2.83 1.93
C ILE A 47 -16.94 -1.79 3.02
N ASP A 48 -17.83 -1.82 4.00
CA ASP A 48 -17.80 -0.90 5.16
C ASP A 48 -17.10 -1.54 6.36
N ARG A 49 -15.85 -1.96 6.16
CA ARG A 49 -15.03 -2.55 7.22
C ARG A 49 -13.90 -1.59 7.60
N ILE A 50 -14.19 -0.72 8.57
CA ILE A 50 -13.21 0.16 9.18
C ILE A 50 -12.46 -0.61 10.27
N LEU A 51 -11.14 -0.52 10.28
CA LEU A 51 -10.30 -1.05 11.35
C LEU A 51 -10.00 0.09 12.33
N TYR A 52 -10.23 -0.15 13.62
CA TYR A 52 -9.95 0.79 14.70
C TYR A 52 -8.86 0.22 15.61
N ASN A 53 -8.07 1.09 16.24
CA ASN A 53 -7.08 0.70 17.24
C ASN A 53 -6.09 -0.35 16.70
N VAL A 54 -5.60 -0.13 15.48
CA VAL A 54 -4.64 -1.01 14.80
C VAL A 54 -3.32 -0.27 14.58
N PRO A 55 -2.18 -0.97 14.63
CA PRO A 55 -0.91 -0.40 14.21
C PRO A 55 -0.82 -0.36 12.69
N ILE A 56 0.05 0.51 12.18
CA ILE A 56 0.36 0.53 10.74
C ILE A 56 1.72 -0.11 10.43
N LEU A 57 2.62 -0.17 11.40
CA LEU A 57 3.89 -0.89 11.34
C LEU A 57 3.87 -2.08 12.31
N PHE A 58 4.30 -3.24 11.85
CA PHE A 58 4.51 -4.44 12.66
C PHE A 58 6.00 -4.74 12.65
N LEU A 59 6.61 -4.92 13.82
CA LEU A 59 8.05 -5.13 13.94
C LEU A 59 8.46 -6.61 13.89
N ASN A 60 7.53 -7.54 14.17
CA ASN A 60 7.82 -8.98 14.13
C ASN A 60 6.60 -9.81 13.68
N PRO A 61 6.61 -10.40 12.46
CA PRO A 61 7.56 -10.09 11.39
C PRO A 61 7.39 -8.65 10.92
N PHE A 62 8.44 -8.08 10.32
CA PHE A 62 8.35 -6.76 9.70
C PHE A 62 7.24 -6.73 8.65
N SER A 63 6.22 -5.90 8.87
CA SER A 63 5.21 -5.62 7.85
C SER A 63 4.57 -4.25 8.02
N ILE A 64 4.02 -3.71 6.94
CA ILE A 64 3.39 -2.40 6.92
C ILE A 64 2.01 -2.46 6.28
N ARG A 65 1.06 -1.70 6.84
CA ARG A 65 -0.27 -1.47 6.26
C ARG A 65 -0.49 0.02 6.18
N TYR A 66 -0.18 0.59 5.02
CA TYR A 66 -0.32 2.01 4.79
C TYR A 66 -0.95 2.30 3.42
N SER A 67 -1.88 3.24 3.41
CA SER A 67 -2.43 3.82 2.20
C SER A 67 -2.68 5.29 2.46
N HIS A 68 -2.09 6.13 1.63
CA HIS A 68 -2.26 7.58 1.71
C HIS A 68 -3.76 7.95 1.71
N GLY A 69 -4.17 8.80 2.64
CA GLY A 69 -5.57 9.23 2.79
C GLY A 69 -6.55 8.16 3.30
N LYS A 70 -6.08 6.96 3.68
CA LYS A 70 -6.92 5.89 4.26
C LYS A 70 -6.54 5.53 5.69
N VAL A 71 -5.43 6.05 6.18
CA VAL A 71 -5.00 5.96 7.57
C VAL A 71 -5.30 7.30 8.25
N SER A 72 -5.95 7.27 9.41
CA SER A 72 -6.16 8.43 10.27
C SER A 72 -5.91 8.05 11.72
N TYR A 73 -5.88 9.04 12.62
CA TYR A 73 -5.71 8.87 14.06
C TYR A 73 -6.64 9.83 14.80
N ASP A 74 -6.76 9.71 16.12
CA ASP A 74 -7.53 10.65 16.94
C ASP A 74 -6.73 11.94 17.17
N PRO A 75 -7.15 13.10 16.61
CA PRO A 75 -6.43 14.36 16.78
C PRO A 75 -6.52 14.93 18.21
N LYS A 76 -7.39 14.37 19.08
CA LYS A 76 -7.51 14.75 20.49
C LYS A 76 -6.79 13.78 21.43
N GLY A 77 -6.13 12.76 20.90
CA GLY A 77 -5.36 11.81 21.70
C GLY A 77 -4.15 12.46 22.37
N THR A 78 -3.75 11.94 23.52
CA THR A 78 -2.63 12.47 24.33
C THR A 78 -1.30 12.56 23.54
N ASN A 79 -1.10 11.71 22.53
CA ASN A 79 0.10 11.68 21.69
C ASN A 79 -0.13 12.23 20.27
N ALA A 80 -1.22 12.96 20.00
CA ALA A 80 -1.60 13.37 18.64
C ALA A 80 -0.48 14.03 17.84
N ASP A 81 0.35 14.87 18.47
CA ASP A 81 1.50 15.51 17.80
C ASP A 81 2.61 14.51 17.43
N LYS A 82 2.89 13.53 18.30
CA LYS A 82 3.86 12.46 18.00
C LYS A 82 3.38 11.60 16.84
N VAL A 83 2.10 11.24 16.84
CA VAL A 83 1.48 10.47 15.75
C VAL A 83 1.53 11.23 14.43
N LYS A 84 1.21 12.53 14.47
CA LYS A 84 1.31 13.41 13.30
C LYS A 84 2.72 13.45 12.72
N ASN A 85 3.72 13.62 13.60
CA ASN A 85 5.12 13.66 13.19
C ASN A 85 5.57 12.30 12.63
N ALA A 86 5.20 11.19 13.27
CA ALA A 86 5.50 9.84 12.79
C ALA A 86 4.88 9.54 11.41
N ILE A 87 3.64 9.99 11.15
CA ILE A 87 3.03 9.90 9.80
C ILE A 87 3.80 10.78 8.80
N SER A 88 4.22 11.98 9.20
CA SER A 88 5.00 12.87 8.34
C SER A 88 6.35 12.25 7.96
N GLU A 89 7.08 11.73 8.94
CA GLU A 89 8.33 10.99 8.74
C GLU A 89 8.11 9.76 7.85
N LEU A 90 7.02 9.01 8.05
CA LEU A 90 6.69 7.87 7.19
C LEU A 90 6.46 8.29 5.74
N ASN A 91 5.71 9.38 5.51
CA ASN A 91 5.48 9.87 4.15
C ASN A 91 6.79 10.27 3.47
N GLU A 92 7.65 11.00 4.19
CA GLU A 92 8.96 11.40 3.68
C GLU A 92 9.86 10.19 3.42
N ALA A 93 9.91 9.22 4.34
CA ALA A 93 10.66 7.98 4.18
C ALA A 93 10.19 7.19 2.97
N ILE A 94 8.87 7.07 2.73
CA ILE A 94 8.31 6.42 1.54
C ILE A 94 8.75 7.15 0.27
N ILE A 95 8.66 8.48 0.24
CA ILE A 95 9.03 9.28 -0.95
C ILE A 95 10.52 9.13 -1.26
N THR A 96 11.37 9.22 -0.25
CA THR A 96 12.84 9.20 -0.39
C THR A 96 13.45 7.81 -0.53
N SER A 97 12.70 6.75 -0.23
CA SER A 97 13.08 5.35 -0.50
C SER A 97 12.42 4.75 -1.75
N SER A 98 11.53 5.50 -2.41
CA SER A 98 10.84 5.02 -3.60
C SER A 98 11.80 4.86 -4.78
N SER A 99 11.67 3.75 -5.48
CA SER A 99 12.37 3.43 -6.73
C SER A 99 11.38 3.18 -7.86
N GLU A 100 11.86 3.37 -9.09
CA GLU A 100 11.07 3.16 -10.30
C GLU A 100 11.37 1.79 -10.91
N VAL A 101 10.33 0.99 -11.10
CA VAL A 101 10.41 -0.29 -11.81
C VAL A 101 9.67 -0.16 -13.12
N VAL A 102 10.43 -0.05 -14.21
CA VAL A 102 9.90 -0.04 -15.58
C VAL A 102 9.81 -1.47 -16.07
N GLY A 103 8.60 -1.96 -16.29
CA GLY A 103 8.37 -3.25 -16.93
C GLY A 103 8.12 -3.11 -18.43
N ASN A 104 8.70 -4.02 -19.20
CA ASN A 104 8.51 -4.21 -20.64
C ASN A 104 7.41 -5.26 -20.89
N PRO A 105 6.79 -5.30 -22.09
CA PRO A 105 5.89 -6.38 -22.46
C PRO A 105 6.51 -7.77 -22.22
N GLY A 106 5.80 -8.63 -21.49
CA GLY A 106 6.29 -9.95 -21.07
C GLY A 106 6.85 -9.99 -19.64
N ASP A 107 7.23 -8.85 -19.05
CA ASP A 107 7.74 -8.81 -17.68
C ASP A 107 6.64 -9.08 -16.65
N ILE A 108 7.04 -9.72 -15.55
CA ILE A 108 6.21 -9.93 -14.37
C ILE A 108 6.84 -9.19 -13.19
N ILE A 109 6.10 -8.22 -12.65
CA ILE A 109 6.50 -7.49 -11.43
C ILE A 109 5.75 -8.12 -10.24
N LEU A 110 6.51 -8.70 -9.31
CA LEU A 110 5.99 -9.24 -8.05
C LEU A 110 6.21 -8.22 -6.93
N VAL A 111 5.15 -7.94 -6.17
CA VAL A 111 5.21 -7.03 -5.02
C VAL A 111 4.71 -7.78 -3.79
N ASN A 112 5.54 -7.85 -2.76
CA ASN A 112 5.12 -8.37 -1.47
C ASN A 112 4.41 -7.26 -0.70
N ASN A 113 3.07 -7.29 -0.69
CA ASN A 113 2.22 -6.28 -0.04
C ASN A 113 2.40 -6.18 1.48
N ARG A 114 3.16 -7.08 2.12
CA ARG A 114 3.50 -6.97 3.55
C ARG A 114 4.77 -6.14 3.76
N THR A 115 5.72 -6.19 2.84
CA THR A 115 7.06 -5.61 3.01
C THR A 115 7.40 -4.57 1.94
N ALA A 116 6.40 -4.07 1.21
CA ALA A 116 6.58 -3.00 0.24
C ALA A 116 5.31 -2.17 0.09
N ILE A 117 5.50 -0.87 -0.09
CA ILE A 117 4.46 0.06 -0.55
C ILE A 117 4.67 0.25 -2.05
N HIS A 118 3.58 0.28 -2.80
CA HIS A 118 3.63 0.50 -4.24
C HIS A 118 2.58 1.49 -4.71
N GLY A 119 2.88 2.15 -5.81
CA GLY A 119 2.01 3.09 -6.48
C GLY A 119 2.34 3.21 -7.96
N ARG A 120 1.78 4.24 -8.59
CA ARG A 120 2.03 4.59 -9.97
C ARG A 120 2.12 6.10 -10.07
N LYS A 121 2.99 6.61 -10.94
CA LYS A 121 2.90 8.00 -11.40
C LYS A 121 1.54 8.25 -12.08
N ALA A 122 1.18 9.53 -12.20
CA ALA A 122 -0.05 9.93 -12.89
C ALA A 122 -0.13 9.26 -14.27
N PRO A 123 -1.30 8.69 -14.66
CA PRO A 123 -1.47 8.18 -16.01
C PRO A 123 -1.28 9.33 -17.02
N GLY A 124 -0.55 9.07 -18.10
CA GLY A 124 -0.38 10.02 -19.19
C GLY A 124 -1.70 10.28 -19.94
N SER A 125 -1.68 11.23 -20.88
CA SER A 125 -2.84 11.67 -21.66
C SER A 125 -3.27 10.73 -22.79
N ASP A 126 -2.81 9.48 -22.79
CA ASP A 126 -2.99 8.56 -23.92
C ASP A 126 -4.46 8.12 -24.07
N SER A 127 -4.93 8.08 -25.32
CA SER A 127 -6.24 7.51 -25.67
C SER A 127 -6.24 5.98 -25.54
N ALA A 128 -7.43 5.38 -25.39
CA ALA A 128 -7.63 3.99 -24.96
C ALA A 128 -7.10 2.88 -25.90
N GLY A 129 -6.43 3.22 -27.00
CA GLY A 129 -5.87 2.28 -27.98
C GLY A 129 -4.44 1.86 -27.71
N ASP A 130 -3.58 2.76 -27.22
CA ASP A 130 -2.11 2.57 -27.09
C ASP A 130 -1.59 2.70 -25.66
N SER A 131 -2.48 2.89 -24.70
CA SER A 131 -2.13 3.10 -23.30
C SER A 131 -1.45 1.87 -22.67
N ARG A 132 -0.72 2.12 -21.57
CA ARG A 132 -0.14 1.08 -20.72
C ARG A 132 -1.22 0.08 -20.28
N TRP A 133 -1.00 -1.20 -20.57
CA TRP A 133 -1.91 -2.29 -20.22
C TRP A 133 -1.21 -3.31 -19.34
N LEU A 134 -1.76 -3.53 -18.15
CA LEU A 134 -1.29 -4.50 -17.17
C LEU A 134 -2.42 -5.46 -16.80
N MET A 135 -2.08 -6.73 -16.60
CA MET A 135 -2.94 -7.66 -15.88
C MET A 135 -2.48 -7.75 -14.42
N ARG A 136 -3.41 -7.58 -13.48
CA ARG A 136 -3.13 -7.67 -12.03
C ARG A 136 -3.72 -8.96 -11.47
N THR A 137 -2.86 -9.75 -10.85
CA THR A 137 -3.24 -10.94 -10.08
C THR A 137 -2.81 -10.76 -8.63
N TYR A 138 -3.48 -11.47 -7.72
CA TYR A 138 -3.14 -11.51 -6.31
C TYR A 138 -2.78 -12.93 -5.93
N ALA A 139 -1.78 -13.07 -5.06
CA ALA A 139 -1.37 -14.34 -4.48
C ALA A 139 -1.46 -14.23 -2.96
N ILE A 140 -1.86 -15.32 -2.33
CA ILE A 140 -1.96 -15.45 -0.88
C ILE A 140 -1.18 -16.71 -0.53
N PHE A 141 -0.29 -16.61 0.46
CA PHE A 141 0.43 -17.78 0.96
C PHE A 141 -0.53 -18.67 1.76
N GLU A 142 -0.39 -19.98 1.59
CA GLU A 142 -1.13 -20.99 2.33
C GLU A 142 -1.02 -20.74 3.85
N GLY A 143 -2.13 -20.86 4.58
CA GLY A 143 -2.20 -20.58 6.01
C GLY A 143 -2.41 -19.10 6.40
N GLN A 144 -2.41 -18.15 5.46
CA GLN A 144 -2.88 -16.80 5.77
C GLN A 144 -4.41 -16.76 5.81
N SER A 145 -4.97 -16.41 6.98
CA SER A 145 -6.42 -16.20 7.10
C SER A 145 -6.86 -15.07 6.18
N THR A 146 -7.70 -15.41 5.22
CA THR A 146 -8.55 -14.44 4.55
C THR A 146 -9.85 -14.36 5.34
N SER A 147 -10.41 -13.17 5.51
CA SER A 147 -11.80 -13.05 5.92
C SER A 147 -12.71 -13.36 4.73
N HIS A 148 -12.52 -14.52 4.12
CA HIS A 148 -13.50 -15.04 3.17
C HIS A 148 -14.76 -15.31 3.99
N LYS A 149 -15.84 -14.59 3.68
CA LYS A 149 -17.16 -15.17 3.95
C LYS A 149 -17.32 -16.25 2.89
N GLU A 150 -17.44 -17.50 3.31
CA GLU A 150 -18.08 -18.51 2.46
C GLU A 150 -19.47 -17.96 2.06
N GLY A 151 -19.82 -18.01 0.77
CA GLY A 151 -21.19 -17.74 0.32
C GLY A 151 -21.53 -16.33 -0.18
N VAL A 152 -20.57 -15.46 -0.54
CA VAL A 152 -20.89 -14.28 -1.38
C VAL A 152 -20.50 -14.61 -2.82
N PRO A 153 -21.48 -14.88 -3.72
CA PRO A 153 -21.17 -15.10 -5.12
C PRO A 153 -20.65 -13.79 -5.71
N ASP A 154 -19.57 -13.86 -6.48
CA ASP A 154 -19.12 -12.77 -7.34
C ASP A 154 -20.28 -12.42 -8.28
N LYS A 155 -21.00 -11.33 -7.99
CA LYS A 155 -21.72 -10.61 -9.03
C LYS A 155 -20.67 -9.87 -9.84
N LEU A 156 -20.01 -10.58 -10.76
CA LEU A 156 -19.55 -9.97 -12.00
C LEU A 156 -20.81 -9.51 -12.72
N MET A 157 -21.19 -8.25 -12.50
CA MET A 157 -22.21 -7.64 -13.33
C MET A 157 -21.62 -7.36 -14.71
N PRO A 158 -22.37 -7.65 -15.78
CA PRO A 158 -21.93 -7.52 -17.18
C PRO A 158 -21.59 -6.09 -17.59
#